data_AF-A0A382PK25-F1
#
_entry.id   AF-A0A382PK25-F1
#
_cell.length_a   1.000
_cell.length_b   1.000
_cell.length_c   1.000
_cell.angle_alpha   90.00
_cell.angle_beta   90.00
_cell.angle_gamma   90.00
#
_symmetry.space_group_name_H-M   'P 1'
#
loop_
_entity.id
_entity.type
_entity.pdbx_description
1 polymer ?
#
loop_
_entity_poly.entity_id
_entity_poly.type
_entity_poly.pdbx_seq_one_letter_code
_entity_poly.pdbx_strand_id
1 'polypeptide(L)'
;MDYTSSQKTLELGKKSELILPFIGIHPEKAQDNPEPVFDLINENKEKISGIGEIGLDPTYTNSNEELSKQEKVFRSQLSLAEELKKPVSIHSRKALDEILKILPSYNVPTVLLHWFDGSKKQLQKVMDLDCYVSFGPVMVYSKDKQVLLSYARR
;
A
#
# COMPACT_ATOMS: atom_id res chain seq x y z
N MET A 1 -3.46 9.05 -2.76
CA MET A 1 -2.79 8.91 -4.06
C MET A 1 -3.83 8.75 -5.16
N ASP A 2 -3.65 9.53 -6.22
CA ASP A 2 -4.47 9.61 -7.43
C ASP A 2 -3.58 10.05 -8.61
N TYR A 3 -4.15 10.26 -9.80
CA TYR A 3 -3.41 10.70 -10.99
C TYR A 3 -2.61 11.99 -10.77
N THR A 4 -3.26 13.03 -10.24
CA THR A 4 -2.65 14.35 -10.05
C THR A 4 -1.48 14.31 -9.06
N SER A 5 -1.66 13.62 -7.93
CA SER A 5 -0.59 13.44 -6.94
C SER A 5 0.53 12.53 -7.46
N SER A 6 0.21 11.52 -8.28
CA SER A 6 1.21 10.67 -8.93
C SER A 6 2.10 11.45 -9.88
N GLN A 7 1.55 12.33 -10.73
CA GLN A 7 2.35 13.20 -11.59
C GLN A 7 3.30 14.10 -10.79
N LYS A 8 2.80 14.72 -9.71
CA LYS A 8 3.64 15.54 -8.83
C LYS A 8 4.77 14.73 -8.18
N THR A 9 4.48 13.49 -7.78
CA THR A 9 5.47 12.58 -7.19
C THR A 9 6.57 12.23 -8.19
N LEU A 10 6.22 11.97 -9.45
CA LEU A 10 7.19 11.76 -10.53
C LEU A 10 8.06 13.00 -10.78
N GLU A 11 7.47 14.20 -10.78
CA GLU A 11 8.25 15.44 -10.93
C GLU A 11 9.20 15.68 -9.75
N LEU A 12 8.82 15.31 -8.53
CA LEU A 12 9.71 15.37 -7.38
C LEU A 12 10.84 14.34 -7.48
N GLY A 13 10.56 13.12 -7.94
CA GLY A 13 11.57 12.09 -8.18
C GLY A 13 12.65 12.52 -9.18
N LYS A 14 12.31 13.37 -10.15
CA LYS A 14 13.30 13.94 -11.09
C LYS A 14 14.25 14.96 -10.46
N LYS A 15 13.89 15.55 -9.32
CA LYS A 15 14.67 16.63 -8.69
C LYS A 15 15.77 16.13 -7.76
N SER A 16 15.71 14.88 -7.31
CA SER A 16 16.68 14.32 -6.37
C SER A 16 16.62 12.79 -6.36
N GLU A 17 17.80 12.16 -6.39
CA GLU A 17 17.94 10.70 -6.24
C GLU A 17 17.53 10.19 -4.84
N LEU A 18 17.40 11.09 -3.86
CA LEU A 18 16.90 10.76 -2.53
C LEU A 18 15.37 10.56 -2.49
N ILE A 19 14.67 10.92 -3.56
CA ILE A 19 13.21 10.78 -3.66
C ILE A 19 12.92 9.56 -4.53
N LEU A 20 12.41 8.51 -3.88
CA LEU A 20 12.01 7.27 -4.54
C LEU A 20 10.50 7.32 -4.84
N PRO A 21 10.07 7.56 -6.08
CA PRO A 21 8.67 7.77 -6.40
C PRO A 21 7.89 6.46 -6.33
N PHE A 22 6.87 6.46 -5.47
CA PHE A 22 5.79 5.48 -5.47
C PHE A 22 4.54 6.14 -6.04
N ILE A 23 3.85 5.47 -6.96
CA ILE A 23 2.59 5.96 -7.52
C ILE A 23 1.52 4.87 -7.50
N GLY A 24 0.25 5.27 -7.50
CA GLY A 24 -0.88 4.36 -7.36
C GLY A 24 -2.18 5.07 -7.03
N ILE A 25 -3.19 4.28 -6.68
CA ILE A 25 -4.53 4.70 -6.32
C ILE A 25 -4.78 4.27 -4.88
N HIS A 26 -4.93 5.26 -4.01
CA HIS A 26 -5.27 5.07 -2.61
C HIS A 26 -6.73 4.62 -2.48
N PRO A 27 -7.09 3.80 -1.47
CA PRO A 27 -8.45 3.29 -1.29
C PRO A 27 -9.55 4.35 -1.29
N GLU A 28 -9.26 5.58 -0.82
CA GLU A 28 -10.17 6.73 -0.89
C GLU A 28 -10.58 7.12 -2.31
N LYS A 29 -9.69 6.87 -3.29
CA LYS A 29 -9.83 7.24 -4.70
C LYS A 29 -10.24 6.07 -5.58
N ALA A 30 -10.52 4.90 -4.99
CA ALA A 30 -10.86 3.70 -5.75
C ALA A 30 -12.20 3.79 -6.50
N GLN A 31 -13.05 4.78 -6.17
CA GLN A 31 -14.30 5.03 -6.91
C GLN A 31 -14.09 5.82 -8.20
N ASP A 32 -12.94 6.47 -8.38
CA ASP A 32 -12.62 7.21 -9.60
C ASP A 32 -12.23 6.24 -10.74
N ASN A 33 -12.03 6.76 -11.95
CA ASN A 33 -11.51 5.97 -13.07
C ASN A 33 -10.04 5.61 -12.83
N PRO A 34 -9.68 4.31 -12.70
CA PRO A 34 -8.30 3.92 -12.41
C PRO A 34 -7.38 3.92 -13.62
N GLU A 35 -7.92 3.80 -14.84
CA GLU A 35 -7.13 3.59 -16.06
C GLU A 35 -6.02 4.63 -16.28
N PRO A 36 -6.26 5.95 -16.10
CA PRO A 36 -5.19 6.94 -16.29
C PRO A 36 -3.99 6.74 -15.36
N VAL A 37 -4.19 6.18 -14.16
CA VAL A 37 -3.10 5.90 -13.23
C VAL A 37 -2.37 4.62 -13.64
N PHE A 38 -3.08 3.62 -14.14
CA PHE A 38 -2.45 2.39 -14.65
C PHE A 38 -1.60 2.66 -15.90
N ASP A 39 -2.10 3.49 -16.82
CA ASP A 39 -1.33 3.97 -17.97
C ASP A 39 -0.07 4.71 -17.50
N LEU A 40 -0.22 5.63 -16.55
CA LEU A 40 0.90 6.39 -15.98
C LEU A 40 1.97 5.48 -15.34
N ILE A 41 1.55 4.42 -14.64
CA ILE A 41 2.46 3.41 -14.06
C ILE A 41 3.23 2.69 -15.18
N ASN A 42 2.54 2.23 -16.22
CA ASN A 42 3.16 1.52 -17.34
C ASN A 42 4.16 2.38 -18.11
N GLU A 43 3.82 3.64 -18.38
CA GLU A 43 4.69 4.61 -19.05
C GLU A 43 5.95 4.95 -18.24
N ASN A 44 5.89 4.84 -16.92
CA ASN A 44 6.96 5.25 -16.01
C ASN A 44 7.57 4.09 -15.22
N LYS A 45 7.37 2.84 -15.66
CA LYS A 45 7.83 1.62 -14.96
C LYS A 45 9.32 1.61 -14.61
N GLU A 46 10.17 2.22 -15.45
CA GLU A 46 11.62 2.33 -15.18
C GLU A 46 11.98 3.47 -14.21
N LYS A 47 11.09 4.46 -14.06
CA LYS A 47 11.31 5.64 -13.20
C LYS A 47 10.74 5.46 -11.81
N ILE A 48 9.69 4.66 -11.67
CA ILE A 48 9.05 4.40 -10.37
C ILE A 48 9.84 3.38 -9.55
N SER A 49 9.96 3.65 -8.25
CA SER A 49 10.61 2.74 -7.31
C SER A 49 9.65 1.70 -6.76
N GLY A 50 8.34 1.97 -6.78
CA GLY A 50 7.31 1.03 -6.32
C GLY A 50 5.89 1.50 -6.63
N ILE A 51 4.91 0.68 -6.24
CA ILE A 51 3.48 0.99 -6.39
C ILE A 51 2.90 1.26 -5.02
N GLY A 52 2.29 2.43 -4.86
CA GLY A 52 1.82 2.89 -3.56
C GLY A 52 1.39 4.35 -3.59
N GLU A 53 0.59 4.80 -2.63
CA GLU A 53 -0.08 4.01 -1.60
C GLU A 53 -1.35 3.35 -2.17
N ILE A 54 -1.47 2.03 -1.98
CA ILE A 54 -2.59 1.19 -2.44
C ILE A 54 -3.19 0.45 -1.24
N GLY A 55 -4.36 -0.18 -1.35
CA GLY A 55 -4.88 -1.02 -0.27
C GLY A 55 -6.38 -0.93 -0.08
N LEU A 56 -6.80 -1.22 1.15
CA LEU A 56 -8.20 -1.24 1.55
C LEU A 56 -8.42 -0.35 2.76
N ASP A 57 -9.53 0.39 2.73
CA ASP A 57 -10.05 1.15 3.84
C ASP A 57 -11.58 1.31 3.69
N PRO A 58 -12.35 0.45 4.39
CA PRO A 58 -13.80 0.48 4.34
C PRO A 58 -14.41 1.78 4.86
N THR A 59 -13.64 2.65 5.54
CA THR A 59 -14.15 3.94 6.04
C THR A 59 -14.43 4.96 4.93
N TYR A 60 -13.91 4.72 3.72
CA TYR A 60 -14.22 5.52 2.53
C TYR A 60 -15.37 4.95 1.69
N THR A 61 -16.06 3.93 2.19
CA THR A 61 -17.14 3.25 1.45
C THR A 61 -18.44 3.28 2.23
N ASN A 62 -19.54 3.51 1.53
CA ASN A 62 -20.90 3.58 2.08
C ASN A 62 -21.74 2.34 1.70
N SER A 63 -21.22 1.47 0.84
CA SER A 63 -21.92 0.27 0.36
C SER A 63 -20.95 -0.89 0.10
N ASN A 64 -21.50 -2.11 0.05
CA ASN A 64 -20.73 -3.30 -0.33
C ASN A 64 -20.22 -3.23 -1.77
N GLU A 65 -20.92 -2.52 -2.66
CA GLU A 65 -20.50 -2.31 -4.04
C GLU A 65 -19.25 -1.44 -4.12
N GLU A 66 -19.21 -0.35 -3.36
CA GLU A 66 -18.04 0.54 -3.28
C GLU A 66 -16.84 -0.20 -2.68
N LEU A 67 -17.05 -1.02 -1.64
CA LEU A 67 -15.99 -1.87 -1.06
C LEU A 67 -15.47 -2.91 -2.06
N SER A 68 -16.37 -3.55 -2.81
CA SER A 68 -15.99 -4.49 -3.88
C SER A 68 -15.17 -3.80 -4.98
N LYS A 69 -15.53 -2.57 -5.36
CA LYS A 69 -14.75 -1.77 -6.30
C LYS A 69 -13.37 -1.40 -5.74
N GLN A 70 -13.29 -1.06 -4.45
CA GLN A 70 -12.02 -0.82 -3.76
C GLN A 70 -11.11 -2.06 -3.78
N GLU A 71 -11.66 -3.24 -3.50
CA GLU A 71 -10.93 -4.50 -3.61
C GLU A 71 -10.46 -4.80 -5.04
N LYS A 72 -11.33 -4.57 -6.04
CA LYS A 72 -10.96 -4.75 -7.44
C LYS A 72 -9.78 -3.86 -7.84
N VAL A 73 -9.82 -2.58 -7.49
CA VAL A 73 -8.73 -1.63 -7.78
C VAL A 73 -7.45 -2.01 -7.04
N PHE A 74 -7.53 -2.43 -5.78
CA PHE A 74 -6.37 -2.91 -5.03
C PHE A 74 -5.72 -4.14 -5.69
N ARG A 75 -6.53 -5.14 -6.07
CA ARG A 75 -6.07 -6.35 -6.75
C ARG A 75 -5.42 -6.06 -8.10
N SER A 76 -5.99 -5.15 -8.90
CA SER A 76 -5.38 -4.73 -10.17
C SER A 76 -3.99 -4.12 -9.96
N GLN A 77 -3.80 -3.34 -8.90
CA GLN A 77 -2.51 -2.74 -8.58
C GLN A 77 -1.49 -3.76 -8.08
N LEU A 78 -1.93 -4.80 -7.35
CA LEU A 78 -1.07 -5.93 -6.98
C LEU A 78 -0.64 -6.74 -8.20
N SER A 79 -1.56 -7.02 -9.13
CA SER A 79 -1.21 -7.66 -10.42
C SER A 79 -0.16 -6.85 -11.18
N LEU A 80 -0.33 -5.53 -11.25
CA LEU A 80 0.60 -4.66 -11.94
C LEU A 80 1.97 -4.61 -11.23
N ALA A 81 1.98 -4.61 -9.89
CA ALA A 81 3.22 -4.66 -9.11
C ALA A 81 3.99 -5.97 -9.33
N GLU A 82 3.27 -7.10 -9.40
CA GLU A 82 3.84 -8.42 -9.69
C GLU A 82 4.45 -8.46 -11.10
N GLU A 83 3.69 -8.02 -12.11
CA GLU A 83 4.14 -7.96 -13.51
C GLU A 83 5.41 -7.12 -13.65
N LEU A 84 5.42 -5.94 -13.04
CA LEU A 84 6.53 -4.99 -13.11
C LEU A 84 7.66 -5.32 -12.11
N LYS A 85 7.50 -6.35 -11.28
CA LYS A 85 8.42 -6.72 -10.20
C LYS A 85 8.77 -5.54 -9.30
N LYS A 86 7.75 -4.77 -8.90
CA LYS A 86 7.89 -3.58 -8.06
C LYS A 86 7.43 -3.85 -6.63
N PRO A 87 8.12 -3.29 -5.62
CA PRO A 87 7.64 -3.34 -4.25
C PRO A 87 6.34 -2.55 -4.08
N VAL A 88 5.56 -2.88 -3.06
CA VAL A 88 4.28 -2.22 -2.77
C VAL A 88 4.25 -1.59 -1.38
N SER A 89 3.62 -0.43 -1.27
CA SER A 89 3.28 0.23 0.00
C SER A 89 1.77 0.23 0.19
N ILE A 90 1.31 -0.41 1.26
CA ILE A 90 -0.10 -0.77 1.46
C ILE A 90 -0.71 -0.06 2.67
N HIS A 91 -1.79 0.68 2.43
CA HIS A 91 -2.73 1.18 3.42
C HIS A 91 -3.68 0.06 3.87
N SER A 92 -3.83 -0.14 5.18
CA SER A 92 -4.53 -1.31 5.72
C SER A 92 -5.55 -1.00 6.83
N ARG A 93 -5.99 0.25 6.93
CA ARG A 93 -6.88 0.71 8.01
C ARG A 93 -8.19 -0.08 8.01
N LYS A 94 -8.48 -0.74 9.13
CA LYS A 94 -9.67 -1.60 9.35
C LYS A 94 -9.86 -2.74 8.34
N ALA A 95 -8.86 -3.06 7.51
CA ALA A 95 -8.95 -4.11 6.49
C ALA A 95 -7.69 -4.99 6.44
N LEU A 96 -6.93 -5.02 7.53
CA LEU A 96 -5.68 -5.78 7.60
C LEU A 96 -5.91 -7.28 7.40
N ASP A 97 -6.95 -7.87 8.00
CA ASP A 97 -7.20 -9.30 7.85
C ASP A 97 -7.60 -9.67 6.41
N GLU A 98 -8.34 -8.79 5.72
CA GLU A 98 -8.70 -8.91 4.31
C GLU A 98 -7.45 -8.84 3.43
N ILE A 99 -6.59 -7.84 3.66
CA ILE A 99 -5.32 -7.70 2.94
C ILE A 99 -4.44 -8.94 3.12
N LEU A 100 -4.32 -9.47 4.34
CA LEU A 100 -3.53 -10.68 4.62
C LEU A 100 -4.11 -11.96 3.99
N LYS A 101 -5.40 -11.98 3.63
CA LYS A 101 -5.99 -13.07 2.83
C LYS A 101 -5.68 -12.90 1.33
N ILE A 102 -5.56 -11.66 0.85
CA ILE A 102 -5.33 -11.33 -0.56
C ILE A 102 -3.87 -11.49 -0.95
N LEU A 103 -2.95 -10.99 -0.12
CA LEU A 103 -1.51 -10.93 -0.42
C LEU A 103 -0.88 -12.25 -0.88
N PRO A 104 -1.18 -13.42 -0.27
CA PRO A 104 -0.57 -14.68 -0.68
C PRO A 104 -0.87 -15.12 -2.13
N SER A 105 -1.85 -14.49 -2.79
CA SER A 105 -2.16 -14.74 -4.20
C SER A 105 -1.24 -14.01 -5.18
N TYR A 106 -0.30 -13.20 -4.70
CA TYR A 106 0.58 -12.38 -5.53
C TYR A 106 2.05 -12.55 -5.12
N ASN A 107 2.93 -12.62 -6.10
CA ASN A 107 4.38 -12.73 -5.93
C ASN A 107 5.07 -11.38 -6.15
N VAL A 108 4.77 -10.43 -5.27
CA VAL A 108 5.42 -9.11 -5.26
C VAL A 108 6.74 -9.18 -4.45
N PRO A 109 7.82 -8.50 -4.89
CA PRO A 109 9.15 -8.67 -4.31
C PRO A 109 9.26 -8.19 -2.86
N THR A 110 8.50 -7.16 -2.48
CA THR A 110 8.48 -6.62 -1.12
C THR A 110 7.15 -5.95 -0.85
N VAL A 111 6.60 -6.22 0.33
CA VAL A 111 5.36 -5.61 0.81
C VAL A 111 5.68 -4.80 2.06
N LEU A 112 5.34 -3.51 2.05
CA LEU A 112 5.33 -2.65 3.22
C LEU A 112 3.89 -2.36 3.63
N LEU A 113 3.50 -2.74 4.84
CA LEU A 113 2.27 -2.24 5.46
C LEU A 113 2.55 -0.85 6.06
N HIS A 114 2.04 0.18 5.39
CA HIS A 114 2.18 1.55 5.82
C HIS A 114 1.38 1.78 7.11
N TRP A 115 2.01 2.46 8.07
CA TRP A 115 1.39 2.89 9.32
C TRP A 115 0.60 1.77 10.03
N PHE A 116 1.31 0.69 10.34
CA PHE A 116 0.74 -0.49 10.97
C PHE A 116 0.12 -0.18 12.34
N ASP A 117 -1.18 -0.47 12.47
CA ASP A 117 -1.96 -0.26 13.69
C ASP A 117 -2.58 -1.56 14.24
N GLY A 118 -2.22 -2.72 13.66
CA GLY A 118 -2.79 -4.03 14.00
C GLY A 118 -2.38 -4.58 15.38
N SER A 119 -2.98 -5.71 15.74
CA SER A 119 -2.67 -6.44 16.98
C SER A 119 -1.36 -7.24 16.89
N LYS A 120 -0.83 -7.70 18.03
CA LYS A 120 0.35 -8.59 18.07
C LYS A 120 0.15 -9.88 17.25
N LYS A 121 -1.05 -10.45 17.28
CA LYS A 121 -1.40 -11.64 16.50
C LYS A 121 -1.35 -11.36 14.99
N GLN A 122 -1.83 -10.20 14.58
CA GLN A 122 -1.75 -9.78 13.17
C GLN A 122 -0.32 -9.47 12.77
N LEU A 123 0.47 -8.82 13.62
CA LEU A 123 1.89 -8.57 13.37
C LEU A 123 2.65 -9.87 13.16
N GLN A 124 2.38 -10.92 13.94
CA GLN A 124 2.99 -12.23 13.71
C GLN A 124 2.67 -12.77 12.31
N LYS A 125 1.41 -12.73 11.89
CA LYS A 125 1.02 -13.16 10.53
C LYS A 125 1.73 -12.35 9.43
N VAL A 126 1.89 -11.04 9.64
CA VAL A 126 2.61 -10.15 8.71
C VAL A 126 4.08 -10.59 8.59
N MET A 127 4.73 -10.91 9.72
CA MET A 127 6.10 -11.41 9.73
C MET A 127 6.22 -12.79 9.08
N ASP A 128 5.23 -13.66 9.26
CA ASP A 128 5.20 -14.99 8.64
C ASP A 128 5.06 -14.89 7.10
N LEU A 129 4.51 -13.79 6.59
CA LEU A 129 4.43 -13.46 5.16
C LEU A 129 5.63 -12.65 4.65
N ASP A 130 6.70 -12.51 5.45
CA ASP A 130 7.91 -11.73 5.15
C ASP A 130 7.63 -10.28 4.69
N CYS A 131 6.57 -9.68 5.26
CA CYS A 131 6.20 -8.29 5.02
C CYS A 131 6.90 -7.35 6.00
N TYR A 132 7.14 -6.11 5.56
CA TYR A 132 7.65 -5.01 6.39
C TYR A 132 6.49 -4.23 7.01
N VAL A 133 6.73 -3.61 8.16
CA VAL A 133 5.78 -2.66 8.78
C VAL A 133 6.46 -1.33 9.05
N SER A 134 5.71 -0.23 8.88
CA SER A 134 6.12 1.09 9.36
C SER A 134 5.20 1.55 10.48
N PHE A 135 5.73 2.32 11.42
CA PHE A 135 4.97 2.87 12.53
C PHE A 135 4.98 4.40 12.48
N GLY A 136 3.80 5.01 12.63
CA GLY A 136 3.67 6.45 12.68
C GLY A 136 4.12 7.06 14.03
N PRO A 137 4.05 8.41 14.17
CA PRO A 137 4.50 9.13 15.36
C PRO A 137 3.82 8.73 16.67
N VAL A 138 2.63 8.10 16.59
CA VAL A 138 1.91 7.55 17.75
C VAL A 138 2.78 6.59 18.57
N MET A 139 3.74 5.93 17.93
CA MET A 139 4.72 5.05 18.58
C MET A 139 5.57 5.77 19.64
N VAL A 140 5.78 7.09 19.51
CA VAL A 140 6.60 7.85 20.46
C VAL A 140 5.96 7.90 21.85
N TYR A 141 4.62 7.91 21.93
CA TYR A 141 3.90 8.11 23.20
C TYR A 141 2.98 6.96 23.60
N SER A 142 2.64 6.02 22.71
CA SER A 142 1.82 4.86 23.05
C SER A 142 2.69 3.66 23.50
N LYS A 143 2.58 3.28 24.77
CA LYS A 143 3.24 2.07 25.32
C LYS A 143 2.84 0.81 24.54
N ASP A 144 1.56 0.68 24.19
CA ASP A 144 1.07 -0.48 23.45
C ASP A 144 1.74 -0.61 22.08
N LYS A 145 1.96 0.52 21.39
CA LYS A 145 2.69 0.53 20.10
C LYS A 145 4.18 0.26 20.26
N GLN A 146 4.81 0.74 21.34
CA GLN A 146 6.21 0.41 21.65
C GLN A 146 6.40 -1.08 21.90
N VAL A 147 5.44 -1.73 22.58
CA VAL A 147 5.46 -3.18 22.78
C VAL A 147 5.39 -3.90 21.42
N LEU A 148 4.53 -3.48 20.50
CA LEU A 148 4.46 -4.07 19.15
C LEU A 148 5.80 -3.98 18.40
N LEU A 149 6.49 -2.84 18.48
CA LEU A 149 7.81 -2.66 17.84
C LEU A 149 8.81 -3.72 18.31
N SER A 150 8.81 -4.09 19.59
CA SER A 150 9.74 -5.11 20.12
C SER A 150 9.56 -6.50 19.51
N TYR A 151 8.42 -6.76 18.85
CA TYR A 151 8.14 -8.02 18.14
C TYR A 151 8.32 -7.90 16.63
N ALA A 152 8.41 -6.68 16.07
CA ALA A 152 8.65 -6.48 14.65
C ALA A 152 10.10 -6.86 14.32
N ARG A 153 10.29 -7.69 13.30
CA ARG A 153 11.63 -8.15 12.89
C ARG A 153 12.18 -7.41 11.67
N ARG A 154 11.30 -6.76 10.92
CA ARG A 154 11.56 -6.01 9.68
C ARG A 154 10.49 -4.94 9.51
#